data_AF-A0A847K468-F1
#
_entry.id   AF-A0A847K468-F1
#
_cell.length_a   1.000
_cell.length_b   1.000
_cell.length_c   1.000
_cell.angle_alpha   90.00
_cell.angle_beta   90.00
_cell.angle_gamma   90.00
#
_symmetry.space_group_name_H-M   'P 1'
#
loop_
_entity.id
_entity.type
_entity.pdbx_description
1 polymer ?
#
loop_
_entity_poly.entity_id
_entity_poly.type
_entity_poly.pdbx_seq_one_letter_code
_entity_poly.pdbx_strand_id
1 'polypeptide(L)'
;MTTNIITETFGQAPGKIIAVHLSYPSRAAQRGRIPAEASYFMKASSSLTGPGEVVRPDNTELLVFEAEIAVVMGKAARNVSEEEAWDYVSYVTASNDMGLLDLRAADKGSNVRSKSGDGMTPIGPKLIDASLVRPDRLAVRATVDGEVVQEDSSSTLLFSFAHFIADLSRFMTLEPGDIILTGTPAGSSVLQPGQEVTVEVFSEDDPSITSGPLTTRVVAGDAVANIGSAPQAPEQQKIDAWGSREAAGLEPEFELTDELRERISNLALATLSSQMRQRGYANCSIDGVHPMIPGQKIVGRARTLRYVAHRPDLFKAKGGGYNAQKRAIDTVNEGEVLVMEARGFEFAGTLGDILALRAKVRGAAGIITDGAVRDWAPVAEVGLPVMAQGAHPSVLGRVHIPWDTDITISCGGTTVQPGDIIIGDDDGAIVVPPALIEQLVADSEQQESEEEFIAEMVAAGESVNGLYPLNAAWRERYNEWLAAKN
;
A
#
# COMPACT_ATOMS: atom_id res chain seq x y z
N MET A 1 -27.67 -30.82 -0.99
CA MET A 1 -26.97 -29.92 -1.92
C MET A 1 -28.00 -28.93 -2.39
N THR A 2 -27.75 -27.64 -2.15
CA THR A 2 -28.55 -26.56 -2.72
C THR A 2 -28.52 -26.73 -4.24
N THR A 3 -29.67 -26.92 -4.86
CA THR A 3 -29.79 -27.03 -6.31
C THR A 3 -29.37 -25.69 -6.92
N ASN A 4 -28.45 -25.72 -7.88
CA ASN A 4 -28.04 -24.55 -8.65
C ASN A 4 -28.39 -24.75 -10.12
N ILE A 5 -28.62 -23.65 -10.84
CA ILE A 5 -29.12 -23.70 -12.22
C ILE A 5 -28.20 -24.45 -13.19
N ILE A 6 -26.89 -24.49 -12.91
CA ILE A 6 -25.92 -25.21 -13.76
C ILE A 6 -26.11 -26.71 -13.62
N THR A 7 -26.16 -27.22 -12.39
CA THR A 7 -26.42 -28.64 -12.13
C THR A 7 -27.76 -29.09 -12.71
N GLU A 8 -28.80 -28.25 -12.61
CA GLU A 8 -30.11 -28.52 -13.19
C GLU A 8 -30.08 -28.59 -14.72
N THR A 9 -29.34 -27.68 -15.35
CA THR A 9 -29.25 -27.56 -16.82
C THR A 9 -28.45 -28.71 -17.44
N PHE A 10 -27.34 -29.10 -16.81
CA PHE A 10 -26.44 -30.13 -17.34
C PHE A 10 -26.71 -31.53 -16.78
N GLY A 11 -27.60 -31.66 -15.78
CA GLY A 11 -27.92 -32.94 -15.14
C GLY A 11 -26.79 -33.51 -14.26
N GLN A 12 -25.72 -32.75 -14.04
CA GLN A 12 -24.56 -33.12 -13.24
C GLN A 12 -23.90 -31.89 -12.64
N ALA A 13 -23.23 -32.04 -11.50
CA ALA A 13 -22.48 -30.96 -10.89
C ALA A 13 -21.28 -30.55 -11.77
N PRO A 14 -20.91 -29.25 -11.82
CA PRO A 14 -19.70 -28.79 -12.50
C PRO A 14 -18.45 -29.51 -12.01
N GLY A 15 -17.60 -29.94 -12.94
CA GLY A 15 -16.35 -30.60 -12.61
C GLY A 15 -15.37 -29.64 -11.94
N LYS A 16 -15.32 -28.40 -12.42
CA LYS A 16 -14.47 -27.34 -11.86
C LYS A 16 -15.05 -25.95 -12.07
N ILE A 17 -14.72 -25.07 -11.12
CA ILE A 17 -14.95 -23.63 -11.17
C ILE A 17 -13.58 -22.98 -11.15
N ILE A 18 -13.24 -22.30 -12.25
CA ILE A 18 -11.96 -21.61 -12.42
C ILE A 18 -12.24 -20.11 -12.36
N ALA A 19 -11.49 -19.37 -11.57
CA ALA A 19 -11.65 -17.93 -11.40
C ALA A 19 -10.38 -17.19 -11.76
N VAL A 20 -10.51 -16.01 -12.36
CA VAL A 20 -9.39 -15.15 -12.78
C VAL A 20 -9.05 -14.18 -11.66
N HIS A 21 -7.76 -14.07 -11.31
CA HIS A 21 -7.32 -13.20 -10.20
C HIS A 21 -7.53 -11.70 -10.46
N LEU A 22 -7.31 -11.26 -11.70
CA LEU A 22 -7.34 -9.85 -12.08
C LEU A 22 -7.54 -9.72 -13.59
N SER A 23 -8.68 -9.19 -14.00
CA SER A 23 -9.08 -9.11 -15.41
C SER A 23 -9.56 -7.72 -15.85
N TYR A 24 -9.98 -6.85 -14.93
CA TYR A 24 -10.44 -5.50 -15.28
C TYR A 24 -9.34 -4.46 -15.06
N PRO A 25 -9.14 -3.50 -16.00
CA PRO A 25 -8.21 -2.39 -15.81
C PRO A 25 -8.55 -1.54 -14.59
N SER A 26 -9.84 -1.35 -14.30
CA SER A 26 -10.32 -0.61 -13.12
C SER A 26 -9.82 -1.25 -11.82
N ARG A 27 -9.97 -2.57 -11.69
CA ARG A 27 -9.47 -3.35 -10.54
C ARG A 27 -7.94 -3.39 -10.49
N ALA A 28 -7.26 -3.42 -11.64
CA ALA A 28 -5.81 -3.41 -11.73
C ALA A 28 -5.21 -2.07 -11.27
N ALA A 29 -5.82 -0.96 -11.66
CA ALA A 29 -5.47 0.37 -11.18
C ALA A 29 -5.67 0.48 -9.66
N GLN A 30 -6.80 -0.01 -9.13
CA GLN A 30 -7.06 -0.04 -7.68
C GLN A 30 -6.00 -0.85 -6.91
N ARG A 31 -5.50 -1.93 -7.49
CA ARG A 31 -4.45 -2.77 -6.89
C ARG A 31 -3.02 -2.27 -7.16
N GLY A 32 -2.85 -1.18 -7.91
CA GLY A 32 -1.55 -0.62 -8.28
C GLY A 32 -0.69 -1.56 -9.14
N ARG A 33 -1.28 -2.55 -9.82
CA ARG A 33 -0.55 -3.51 -10.65
C ARG A 33 -1.37 -3.97 -11.84
N ILE A 34 -0.74 -4.04 -13.01
CA ILE A 34 -1.32 -4.62 -14.23
C ILE A 34 -0.56 -5.92 -14.52
N PRO A 35 -1.23 -7.08 -14.55
CA PRO A 35 -0.59 -8.35 -14.85
C PRO A 35 -0.21 -8.43 -16.34
N ALA A 36 0.93 -9.02 -16.65
CA ALA A 36 1.34 -9.28 -18.03
C ALA A 36 0.61 -10.48 -18.65
N GLU A 37 0.17 -11.42 -17.82
CA GLU A 37 -0.49 -12.67 -18.22
C GLU A 37 -1.68 -12.96 -17.28
N ALA A 38 -2.69 -13.65 -17.80
CA ALA A 38 -3.80 -14.12 -16.98
C ALA A 38 -3.32 -15.12 -15.91
N SER A 39 -3.96 -15.12 -14.75
CA SER A 39 -3.68 -16.09 -13.69
C SER A 39 -4.95 -16.53 -13.01
N TYR A 40 -4.99 -17.80 -12.62
CA TYR A 40 -6.23 -18.47 -12.22
C TYR A 40 -6.10 -19.12 -10.85
N PHE A 41 -7.25 -19.32 -10.20
CA PHE A 41 -7.39 -20.21 -9.06
C PHE A 41 -8.67 -21.04 -9.22
N MET A 42 -8.85 -22.03 -8.35
CA MET A 42 -10.04 -22.88 -8.36
C MET A 42 -10.89 -22.63 -7.12
N LYS A 43 -12.20 -22.71 -7.31
CA LYS A 43 -13.20 -22.73 -6.22
C LYS A 43 -13.77 -24.13 -6.11
N ALA A 44 -14.03 -24.60 -4.89
CA ALA A 44 -14.65 -25.90 -4.70
C ALA A 44 -16.08 -25.91 -5.27
N SER A 45 -16.47 -26.97 -5.99
CA SER A 45 -17.83 -27.09 -6.53
C SER A 45 -18.92 -27.08 -5.45
N SER A 46 -18.57 -27.40 -4.19
CA SER A 46 -19.49 -27.30 -3.03
C SER A 46 -19.87 -25.86 -2.67
N SER A 47 -19.08 -24.86 -3.06
CA SER A 47 -19.38 -23.45 -2.83
C SER A 47 -20.50 -22.91 -3.73
N LEU A 48 -20.86 -23.64 -4.79
CA LEU A 48 -21.84 -23.24 -5.79
C LEU A 48 -23.27 -23.24 -5.23
N THR A 49 -23.96 -22.12 -5.40
CA THR A 49 -25.35 -21.95 -4.94
C THR A 49 -26.14 -21.06 -5.91
N GLY A 50 -27.47 -21.06 -5.81
CA GLY A 50 -28.32 -20.04 -6.43
C GLY A 50 -28.45 -18.78 -5.56
N PRO A 51 -29.43 -17.90 -5.85
CA PRO A 51 -29.80 -16.82 -4.95
C PRO A 51 -30.11 -17.34 -3.54
N GLY A 52 -29.74 -16.59 -2.50
CA GLY A 52 -29.93 -17.06 -1.12
C GLY A 52 -29.06 -16.33 -0.10
N GLU A 53 -28.55 -17.09 0.87
CA GLU A 53 -27.76 -16.55 1.99
C GLU A 53 -26.32 -17.04 1.95
N VAL A 54 -25.41 -16.21 2.44
CA VAL A 54 -24.01 -16.56 2.72
C VAL A 54 -23.69 -16.23 4.18
N VAL A 55 -22.99 -17.14 4.84
CA VAL A 55 -22.62 -16.98 6.25
C VAL A 55 -21.31 -16.23 6.38
N ARG A 56 -21.28 -15.17 7.20
CA ARG A 56 -20.05 -14.57 7.73
C ARG A 56 -19.83 -15.04 9.18
N PRO A 57 -18.82 -15.85 9.46
CA PRO A 57 -18.47 -16.26 10.83
C PRO A 57 -18.14 -15.08 11.74
N ASP A 58 -18.52 -15.17 13.02
CA ASP A 58 -18.34 -14.09 14.02
C ASP A 58 -16.88 -13.65 14.25
N ASN A 59 -15.90 -14.53 14.01
CA ASN A 59 -14.47 -14.23 14.14
C ASN A 59 -13.79 -13.85 12.81
N THR A 60 -14.57 -13.41 11.84
CA THR A 60 -14.09 -12.89 10.55
C THR A 60 -14.70 -11.52 10.27
N GLU A 61 -13.96 -10.66 9.58
CA GLU A 61 -14.41 -9.30 9.27
C GLU A 61 -14.46 -9.00 7.76
N LEU A 62 -13.68 -9.68 6.92
CA LEU A 62 -13.45 -9.32 5.52
C LEU A 62 -14.17 -10.27 4.54
N LEU A 63 -15.48 -10.43 4.69
CA LEU A 63 -16.33 -11.05 3.67
C LEU A 63 -16.54 -10.06 2.52
N VAL A 64 -15.94 -10.33 1.37
CA VAL A 64 -16.07 -9.47 0.18
C VAL A 64 -17.01 -10.05 -0.86
N PHE A 65 -17.62 -9.19 -1.66
CA PHE A 65 -18.30 -9.55 -2.91
C PHE A 65 -17.43 -9.19 -4.10
N GLU A 66 -17.55 -9.94 -5.18
CA GLU A 66 -16.87 -9.71 -6.45
C GLU A 66 -17.85 -10.09 -7.57
N ALA A 67 -18.54 -9.11 -8.14
CA ALA A 67 -19.48 -9.37 -9.24
C ALA A 67 -18.72 -9.76 -10.52
N GLU A 68 -19.13 -10.87 -11.13
CA GLU A 68 -18.47 -11.44 -12.29
C GLU A 68 -19.45 -11.93 -13.36
N ILE A 69 -18.97 -11.96 -14.60
CA ILE A 69 -19.61 -12.68 -15.69
C ILE A 69 -19.11 -14.12 -15.61
N ALA A 70 -20.03 -15.07 -15.44
CA ALA A 70 -19.71 -16.49 -15.49
C ALA A 70 -19.89 -17.00 -16.92
N VAL A 71 -18.82 -17.58 -17.48
CA VAL A 71 -18.83 -18.30 -18.75
C VAL A 71 -19.00 -19.78 -18.48
N VAL A 72 -20.03 -20.40 -19.06
CA VAL A 72 -20.39 -21.80 -18.82
C VAL A 72 -20.15 -22.62 -20.08
N MET A 73 -19.24 -23.60 -19.95
CA MET A 73 -18.83 -24.44 -21.07
C MET A 73 -19.96 -25.39 -21.48
N GLY A 74 -20.19 -25.48 -22.79
CA GLY A 74 -21.19 -26.37 -23.41
C GLY A 74 -20.61 -27.63 -24.02
N LYS A 75 -19.33 -27.59 -24.39
CA LYS A 75 -18.61 -28.66 -25.10
C LYS A 75 -17.25 -28.87 -24.45
N ALA A 76 -16.72 -30.08 -24.59
CA ALA A 76 -15.35 -30.37 -24.18
C ALA A 76 -14.36 -29.56 -25.02
N ALA A 77 -13.55 -28.71 -24.39
CA ALA A 77 -12.54 -27.87 -25.04
C ALA A 77 -11.13 -28.32 -24.64
N ARG A 78 -10.28 -28.60 -25.63
CA ARG A 78 -8.87 -28.95 -25.45
C ARG A 78 -8.04 -28.40 -26.60
N ASN A 79 -6.99 -27.65 -26.29
CA ASN A 79 -6.15 -26.95 -27.27
C ASN A 79 -6.97 -26.12 -28.28
N VAL A 80 -7.97 -25.39 -27.78
CA VAL A 80 -8.85 -24.55 -28.61
C VAL A 80 -8.17 -23.20 -28.85
N SER A 81 -8.32 -22.65 -30.06
CA SER A 81 -7.83 -21.32 -30.43
C SER A 81 -8.71 -20.20 -29.84
N GLU A 82 -8.22 -18.96 -29.77
CA GLU A 82 -9.06 -17.83 -29.32
C GLU A 82 -10.23 -17.59 -30.29
N GLU A 83 -10.00 -17.82 -31.59
CA GLU A 83 -11.01 -17.63 -32.64
C GLU A 83 -12.19 -18.61 -32.51
N GLU A 84 -11.92 -19.85 -32.07
CA GLU A 84 -12.93 -20.90 -31.92
C GLU A 84 -13.53 -20.95 -30.51
N ALA A 85 -12.90 -20.30 -29.53
CA ALA A 85 -13.22 -20.44 -28.11
C ALA A 85 -14.69 -20.22 -27.76
N TRP A 86 -15.34 -19.22 -28.38
CA TRP A 86 -16.73 -18.88 -28.09
C TRP A 86 -17.72 -19.98 -28.50
N ASP A 87 -17.40 -20.79 -29.52
CA ASP A 87 -18.25 -21.88 -30.00
C ASP A 87 -18.38 -23.05 -28.99
N TYR A 88 -17.54 -23.04 -27.95
CA TYR A 88 -17.55 -24.01 -26.85
C TYR A 88 -18.38 -23.54 -25.65
N VAL A 89 -18.84 -22.29 -25.63
CA VAL A 89 -19.67 -21.73 -24.56
C VAL A 89 -21.14 -21.98 -24.87
N SER A 90 -21.89 -22.51 -23.90
CA SER A 90 -23.35 -22.64 -24.02
C SER A 90 -24.08 -21.47 -23.39
N TYR A 91 -23.59 -20.97 -22.26
CA TYR A 91 -24.27 -19.93 -21.51
C TYR A 91 -23.32 -18.92 -20.90
N VAL A 92 -23.84 -17.71 -20.70
CA VAL A 92 -23.30 -16.75 -19.75
C VAL A 92 -24.34 -16.43 -18.68
N THR A 93 -23.90 -16.04 -17.50
CA THR A 93 -24.81 -15.64 -16.40
C THR A 93 -24.07 -14.79 -15.37
N ALA A 94 -24.81 -14.22 -14.42
CA ALA A 94 -24.21 -13.53 -13.28
C ALA A 94 -23.64 -14.54 -12.28
N SER A 95 -22.53 -14.18 -11.67
CA SER A 95 -22.00 -14.85 -10.49
C SER A 95 -21.40 -13.84 -9.51
N ASN A 96 -21.32 -14.22 -8.25
CA ASN A 96 -20.62 -13.45 -7.23
C ASN A 96 -19.48 -14.30 -6.66
N ASP A 97 -18.24 -13.92 -6.94
CA ASP A 97 -17.05 -14.57 -6.42
C ASP A 97 -16.76 -14.09 -4.97
N MET A 98 -17.64 -14.48 -4.05
CA MET A 98 -17.52 -14.07 -2.65
C MET A 98 -16.30 -14.72 -1.98
N GLY A 99 -15.76 -14.05 -0.96
CA GLY A 99 -14.67 -14.63 -0.19
C GLY A 99 -14.43 -14.02 1.18
N LEU A 100 -14.01 -14.86 2.13
CA LEU A 100 -13.51 -14.45 3.45
C LEU A 100 -12.01 -14.23 3.38
N LEU A 101 -11.60 -12.98 3.18
CA LEU A 101 -10.19 -12.65 2.99
C LEU A 101 -9.36 -12.92 4.25
N ASP A 102 -9.98 -12.95 5.44
CA ASP A 102 -9.32 -13.31 6.69
C ASP A 102 -8.57 -14.65 6.63
N LEU A 103 -9.02 -15.57 5.77
CA LEU A 103 -8.44 -16.90 5.60
C LEU A 103 -7.43 -16.99 4.46
N ARG A 104 -7.12 -15.88 3.79
CA ARG A 104 -6.27 -15.84 2.59
C ARG A 104 -4.80 -16.09 2.88
N ALA A 105 -4.30 -15.67 4.04
CA ALA A 105 -2.87 -15.55 4.31
C ALA A 105 -2.08 -16.85 4.02
N ALA A 106 -2.60 -17.99 4.45
CA ALA A 106 -1.92 -19.27 4.31
C ALA A 106 -2.09 -19.94 2.92
N ASP A 107 -3.10 -19.53 2.13
CA ASP A 107 -3.36 -20.04 0.77
C ASP A 107 -3.16 -18.94 -0.29
N LYS A 108 -2.29 -17.96 -0.01
CA LYS A 108 -2.09 -16.80 -0.89
C LYS A 108 -1.72 -17.27 -2.30
N GLY A 109 -2.61 -17.02 -3.26
CA GLY A 109 -2.45 -17.40 -4.67
C GLY A 109 -3.33 -18.58 -5.11
N SER A 110 -3.56 -19.58 -4.27
CA SER A 110 -4.54 -20.63 -4.56
C SER A 110 -5.95 -20.30 -4.04
N ASN A 111 -6.03 -19.41 -3.04
CA ASN A 111 -7.24 -18.87 -2.40
C ASN A 111 -8.22 -19.92 -1.86
N VAL A 112 -7.77 -21.16 -1.66
CA VAL A 112 -8.62 -22.33 -1.36
C VAL A 112 -9.60 -22.04 -0.22
N ARG A 113 -9.13 -21.72 1.00
CA ARG A 113 -10.02 -21.48 2.14
C ARG A 113 -10.82 -20.19 2.04
N SER A 114 -10.22 -19.12 1.53
CA SER A 114 -10.86 -17.81 1.44
C SER A 114 -11.98 -17.75 0.41
N LYS A 115 -11.98 -18.65 -0.60
CA LYS A 115 -12.88 -18.56 -1.77
C LYS A 115 -13.77 -19.79 -1.98
N SER A 116 -13.65 -20.83 -1.18
CA SER A 116 -14.36 -22.11 -1.39
C SER A 116 -15.37 -22.46 -0.29
N GLY A 117 -15.74 -21.51 0.58
CA GLY A 117 -16.78 -21.74 1.59
C GLY A 117 -18.16 -21.99 0.94
N ASP A 118 -19.02 -22.72 1.65
CA ASP A 118 -20.38 -22.97 1.20
C ASP A 118 -21.13 -21.65 0.98
N GLY A 119 -21.84 -21.54 -0.14
CA GLY A 119 -22.57 -20.33 -0.52
C GLY A 119 -21.70 -19.19 -1.07
N MET A 120 -20.38 -19.36 -1.19
CA MET A 120 -19.47 -18.31 -1.70
C MET A 120 -19.35 -18.25 -3.22
N THR A 121 -20.14 -19.05 -3.95
CA THR A 121 -20.27 -18.94 -5.41
C THR A 121 -21.75 -18.93 -5.82
N PRO A 122 -22.52 -17.89 -5.48
CA PRO A 122 -23.83 -17.67 -6.09
C PRO A 122 -23.70 -17.56 -7.62
N ILE A 123 -24.59 -18.22 -8.35
CA ILE A 123 -24.65 -18.18 -9.82
C ILE A 123 -26.10 -18.23 -10.31
N GLY A 124 -26.39 -17.57 -11.43
CA GLY A 124 -27.73 -17.49 -12.02
C GLY A 124 -28.36 -16.10 -11.84
N PRO A 125 -29.67 -15.98 -11.55
CA PRO A 125 -30.68 -17.04 -11.49
C PRO A 125 -31.10 -17.56 -12.87
N LYS A 126 -30.74 -16.89 -13.96
CA LYS A 126 -31.07 -17.29 -15.34
C LYS A 126 -29.82 -17.42 -16.19
N LEU A 127 -29.80 -18.42 -17.07
CA LEU A 127 -28.78 -18.58 -18.09
C LEU A 127 -29.15 -17.79 -19.35
N ILE A 128 -28.19 -17.04 -19.86
CA ILE A 128 -28.27 -16.38 -21.16
C ILE A 128 -27.62 -17.31 -22.18
N ASP A 129 -28.35 -17.67 -23.23
CA ASP A 129 -27.80 -18.46 -24.34
C ASP A 129 -26.68 -17.66 -25.04
N ALA A 130 -25.48 -18.24 -25.09
CA ALA A 130 -24.29 -17.58 -25.64
C ALA A 130 -24.42 -17.24 -27.14
N SER A 131 -25.34 -17.89 -27.86
CA SER A 131 -25.63 -17.59 -29.27
C SER A 131 -26.40 -16.28 -29.47
N LEU A 132 -27.00 -15.73 -28.41
CA LEU A 132 -27.79 -14.50 -28.46
C LEU A 132 -26.99 -13.25 -28.09
N VAL A 133 -25.74 -13.39 -27.67
CA VAL A 133 -24.90 -12.31 -27.14
C VAL A 133 -23.50 -12.34 -27.74
N ARG A 134 -22.82 -11.19 -27.69
CA ARG A 134 -21.41 -11.09 -28.09
C ARG A 134 -20.52 -11.09 -26.85
N PRO A 135 -19.38 -11.82 -26.86
CA PRO A 135 -18.52 -11.96 -25.70
C PRO A 135 -17.92 -10.65 -25.21
N ASP A 136 -17.72 -9.67 -26.09
CA ASP A 136 -17.15 -8.35 -25.83
C ASP A 136 -18.21 -7.28 -25.52
N ARG A 137 -19.49 -7.66 -25.34
CA ARG A 137 -20.62 -6.72 -25.20
C ARG A 137 -21.57 -7.14 -24.08
N LEU A 138 -21.02 -7.63 -22.99
CA LEU A 138 -21.74 -8.02 -21.79
C LEU A 138 -21.41 -7.05 -20.66
N ALA A 139 -22.43 -6.43 -20.07
CA ALA A 139 -22.27 -5.60 -18.90
C ALA A 139 -22.46 -6.44 -17.63
N VAL A 140 -21.73 -6.09 -16.59
CA VAL A 140 -21.92 -6.61 -15.23
C VAL A 140 -22.20 -5.45 -14.29
N ARG A 141 -23.22 -5.58 -13.44
CA ARG A 141 -23.58 -4.61 -12.43
C ARG A 141 -23.74 -5.27 -11.07
N ALA A 142 -23.26 -4.61 -10.02
CA ALA A 142 -23.51 -4.99 -8.64
C ALA A 142 -24.15 -3.84 -7.88
N THR A 143 -25.17 -4.16 -7.08
CA THR A 143 -25.73 -3.24 -6.09
C THR A 143 -25.60 -3.82 -4.69
N VAL A 144 -25.27 -2.99 -3.70
CA VAL A 144 -25.34 -3.34 -2.28
C VAL A 144 -26.43 -2.50 -1.64
N ASP A 145 -27.42 -3.16 -1.04
CA ASP A 145 -28.60 -2.52 -0.43
C ASP A 145 -29.31 -1.52 -1.37
N GLY A 146 -29.27 -1.78 -2.68
CA GLY A 146 -29.87 -0.96 -3.73
C GLY A 146 -28.95 0.07 -4.38
N GLU A 147 -27.78 0.35 -3.81
CA GLU A 147 -26.82 1.31 -4.35
C GLU A 147 -25.84 0.64 -5.33
N VAL A 148 -25.64 1.22 -6.51
CA VAL A 148 -24.69 0.68 -7.51
C VAL A 148 -23.27 0.89 -7.03
N VAL A 149 -22.54 -0.22 -6.85
CA VAL A 149 -21.16 -0.22 -6.34
C VAL A 149 -20.15 -0.75 -7.36
N GLN A 150 -20.61 -1.54 -8.34
CA GLN A 150 -19.80 -2.00 -9.46
C GLN A 150 -20.61 -1.91 -10.75
N GLU A 151 -20.01 -1.40 -11.82
CA GLU A 151 -20.57 -1.44 -13.17
C GLU A 151 -19.43 -1.35 -14.18
N ASP A 152 -19.31 -2.35 -15.06
CA ASP A 152 -18.28 -2.40 -16.10
C ASP A 152 -18.75 -3.32 -17.26
N SER A 153 -17.95 -3.38 -18.31
CA SER A 153 -18.25 -4.08 -19.56
C SER A 153 -17.16 -5.09 -19.90
N SER A 154 -17.53 -6.23 -20.48
CA SER A 154 -16.57 -7.21 -20.97
C SER A 154 -15.68 -6.67 -22.10
N SER A 155 -16.07 -5.55 -22.73
CA SER A 155 -15.22 -4.81 -23.69
C SER A 155 -13.96 -4.20 -23.08
N THR A 156 -13.90 -4.03 -21.75
CA THR A 156 -12.76 -3.39 -21.07
C THR A 156 -11.74 -4.38 -20.53
N LEU A 157 -12.03 -5.69 -20.58
CA LEU A 157 -11.17 -6.72 -19.99
C LEU A 157 -9.73 -6.66 -20.52
N LEU A 158 -8.77 -6.83 -19.61
CA LEU A 158 -7.34 -7.00 -19.91
C LEU A 158 -7.08 -8.23 -20.78
N PHE A 159 -7.88 -9.28 -20.59
CA PHE A 159 -7.82 -10.53 -21.32
C PHE A 159 -9.25 -10.98 -21.67
N SER A 160 -9.48 -11.36 -22.91
CA SER A 160 -10.82 -11.73 -23.39
C SER A 160 -11.30 -13.07 -22.83
N PHE A 161 -12.62 -13.34 -22.89
CA PHE A 161 -13.15 -14.67 -22.56
C PHE A 161 -12.55 -15.76 -23.43
N ALA A 162 -12.35 -15.47 -24.71
CA ALA A 162 -11.68 -16.35 -25.65
C ALA A 162 -10.26 -16.70 -25.19
N HIS A 163 -9.50 -15.71 -24.72
CA HIS A 163 -8.16 -15.91 -24.17
C HIS A 163 -8.17 -16.88 -22.98
N PHE A 164 -9.07 -16.70 -22.00
CA PHE A 164 -9.15 -17.60 -20.85
C PHE A 164 -9.41 -19.05 -21.25
N ILE A 165 -10.36 -19.27 -22.16
CA ILE A 165 -10.70 -20.61 -22.66
C ILE A 165 -9.52 -21.22 -23.40
N ALA A 166 -8.94 -20.48 -24.34
CA ALA A 166 -7.81 -20.93 -25.14
C ALA A 166 -6.63 -21.31 -24.23
N ASP A 167 -6.22 -20.40 -23.35
CA ASP A 167 -5.10 -20.56 -22.43
C ASP A 167 -5.25 -21.78 -21.51
N LEU A 168 -6.38 -21.87 -20.79
CA LEU A 168 -6.68 -23.01 -19.91
C LEU A 168 -6.75 -24.32 -20.68
N SER A 169 -7.39 -24.30 -21.86
CA SER A 169 -7.60 -25.52 -22.65
C SER A 169 -6.30 -26.14 -23.19
N ARG A 170 -5.18 -25.40 -23.20
CA ARG A 170 -3.85 -25.95 -23.56
C ARG A 170 -3.41 -27.04 -22.57
N PHE A 171 -3.72 -26.83 -21.30
CA PHE A 171 -3.19 -27.64 -20.20
C PHE A 171 -4.23 -28.60 -19.61
N MET A 172 -5.51 -28.24 -19.66
CA MET A 172 -6.60 -29.06 -19.14
C MET A 172 -7.76 -29.13 -20.12
N THR A 173 -8.52 -30.23 -20.10
CA THR A 173 -9.80 -30.26 -20.81
C THR A 173 -10.83 -29.48 -19.99
N LEU A 174 -11.50 -28.49 -20.60
CA LEU A 174 -12.70 -27.89 -20.03
C LEU A 174 -13.90 -28.73 -20.48
N GLU A 175 -14.78 -29.10 -19.56
CA GLU A 175 -15.88 -30.04 -19.80
C GLU A 175 -17.24 -29.29 -19.82
N PRO A 176 -18.29 -29.87 -20.44
CA PRO A 176 -19.63 -29.32 -20.35
C PRO A 176 -20.08 -29.13 -18.89
N GLY A 177 -20.54 -27.91 -18.57
CA GLY A 177 -20.95 -27.49 -17.24
C GLY A 177 -19.84 -26.84 -16.40
N ASP A 178 -18.57 -26.88 -16.83
CA ASP A 178 -17.51 -26.14 -16.15
C ASP A 178 -17.71 -24.62 -16.27
N ILE A 179 -17.24 -23.92 -15.25
CA ILE A 179 -17.47 -22.47 -15.11
C ILE A 179 -16.13 -21.74 -15.08
N ILE A 180 -16.03 -20.67 -15.87
CA ILE A 180 -14.97 -19.68 -15.78
C ILE A 180 -15.58 -18.38 -15.23
N LEU A 181 -15.15 -17.97 -14.04
CA LEU A 181 -15.45 -16.66 -13.46
C LEU A 181 -14.38 -15.68 -13.96
N THR A 182 -14.81 -14.65 -14.67
CA THR A 182 -13.95 -13.85 -15.55
C THR A 182 -13.29 -12.66 -14.85
N GLY A 183 -13.30 -12.62 -13.53
CA GLY A 183 -12.84 -11.55 -12.67
C GLY A 183 -13.88 -10.43 -12.49
N THR A 184 -13.53 -9.47 -11.61
CA THR A 184 -14.42 -8.41 -11.13
C THR A 184 -13.86 -7.01 -11.39
N PRO A 185 -14.71 -6.00 -11.68
CA PRO A 185 -14.28 -4.60 -11.78
C PRO A 185 -13.92 -3.99 -10.41
N ALA A 186 -13.45 -2.74 -10.41
CA ALA A 186 -13.29 -1.98 -9.16
C ALA A 186 -14.64 -1.81 -8.43
N GLY A 187 -14.60 -1.53 -7.13
CA GLY A 187 -15.79 -1.30 -6.30
C GLY A 187 -16.23 -2.47 -5.41
N SER A 188 -15.58 -3.64 -5.54
CA SER A 188 -15.68 -4.72 -4.56
C SER A 188 -15.24 -4.22 -3.18
N SER A 189 -16.09 -4.48 -2.17
CA SER A 189 -15.89 -4.09 -0.78
C SER A 189 -16.39 -5.17 0.20
N VAL A 190 -16.31 -4.88 1.50
CA VAL A 190 -16.73 -5.77 2.59
C VAL A 190 -18.24 -5.68 2.83
N LEU A 191 -18.89 -6.83 3.01
CA LEU A 191 -20.28 -6.94 3.42
C LEU A 191 -20.42 -7.26 4.91
N GLN A 192 -21.41 -6.63 5.53
CA GLN A 192 -21.83 -6.88 6.90
C GLN A 192 -23.08 -7.78 6.94
N PRO A 193 -23.25 -8.61 7.99
CA PRO A 193 -24.50 -9.30 8.27
C PRO A 193 -25.70 -8.36 8.24
N GLY A 194 -26.75 -8.78 7.52
CA GLY A 194 -27.94 -7.98 7.27
C GLY A 194 -27.94 -7.28 5.92
N GLN A 195 -26.78 -7.08 5.28
CA GLN A 195 -26.69 -6.49 3.95
C GLN A 195 -27.00 -7.50 2.84
N GLU A 196 -27.44 -6.98 1.71
CA GLU A 196 -27.70 -7.75 0.49
C GLU A 196 -26.88 -7.21 -0.68
N VAL A 197 -26.29 -8.12 -1.45
CA VAL A 197 -25.63 -7.81 -2.71
C VAL A 197 -26.41 -8.46 -3.84
N THR A 198 -26.67 -7.71 -4.90
CA THR A 198 -27.32 -8.21 -6.12
C THR A 198 -26.37 -8.03 -7.30
N VAL A 199 -26.13 -9.10 -8.04
CA VAL A 199 -25.35 -9.09 -9.29
C VAL A 199 -26.26 -9.33 -10.48
N GLU A 200 -26.07 -8.58 -11.57
CA GLU A 200 -26.79 -8.80 -12.82
C GLU A 200 -25.82 -8.70 -14.00
N VAL A 201 -26.02 -9.58 -14.98
CA VAL A 201 -25.31 -9.57 -16.26
C VAL A 201 -26.32 -9.43 -17.38
N PHE A 202 -26.07 -8.51 -18.31
CA PHE A 202 -26.97 -8.25 -19.43
C PHE A 202 -26.20 -7.90 -20.70
N SER A 203 -26.83 -8.13 -21.85
CA SER A 203 -26.28 -7.73 -23.14
C SER A 203 -26.35 -6.21 -23.31
N GLU A 204 -25.25 -5.59 -23.74
CA GLU A 204 -25.23 -4.18 -24.09
C GLU A 204 -25.98 -3.89 -25.39
N ASP A 205 -26.08 -4.88 -26.28
CA ASP A 205 -26.80 -4.73 -27.55
C ASP A 205 -28.32 -4.84 -27.35
N ASP A 206 -28.77 -5.63 -26.37
CA ASP A 206 -30.17 -5.75 -25.96
C ASP A 206 -30.28 -6.06 -24.45
N PRO A 207 -30.47 -5.03 -23.59
CA PRO A 207 -30.55 -5.23 -22.14
C PRO A 207 -31.73 -6.09 -21.66
N SER A 208 -32.70 -6.41 -22.52
CA SER A 208 -33.75 -7.39 -22.17
C SER A 208 -33.21 -8.82 -22.09
N ILE A 209 -32.05 -9.08 -22.71
CA ILE A 209 -31.28 -10.30 -22.56
C ILE A 209 -30.41 -10.17 -21.31
N THR A 210 -30.98 -10.59 -20.18
CA THR A 210 -30.35 -10.51 -18.85
C THR A 210 -30.39 -11.86 -18.12
N SER A 211 -29.44 -12.05 -17.20
CA SER A 211 -29.43 -13.11 -16.17
C SER A 211 -30.50 -12.90 -15.10
N GLY A 212 -31.08 -11.70 -15.03
CA GLY A 212 -31.87 -11.25 -13.89
C GLY A 212 -31.03 -11.05 -12.63
N PRO A 213 -31.66 -10.58 -11.53
CA PRO A 213 -30.96 -10.26 -10.30
C PRO A 213 -30.56 -11.52 -9.52
N LEU A 214 -29.26 -11.71 -9.33
CA LEU A 214 -28.68 -12.70 -8.43
C LEU A 214 -28.43 -12.06 -7.06
N THR A 215 -29.39 -12.19 -6.15
CA THR A 215 -29.30 -11.61 -4.81
C THR A 215 -28.75 -12.61 -3.80
N THR A 216 -27.77 -12.15 -3.02
CA THR A 216 -27.19 -12.88 -1.89
C THR A 216 -27.24 -12.01 -0.64
N ARG A 217 -27.84 -12.55 0.43
CA ARG A 217 -27.93 -11.91 1.74
C ARG A 217 -26.85 -12.42 2.68
N VAL A 218 -26.19 -11.53 3.39
CA VAL A 218 -25.20 -11.92 4.40
C VAL A 218 -25.89 -12.17 5.74
N VAL A 219 -25.63 -13.34 6.32
CA VAL A 219 -26.08 -13.69 7.66
C VAL A 219 -24.90 -13.93 8.58
N ALA A 220 -25.05 -13.59 9.86
CA ALA A 220 -24.05 -13.94 10.87
C ALA A 220 -24.08 -15.45 11.13
N GLY A 221 -22.95 -16.02 11.54
CA GLY A 221 -22.88 -17.41 11.94
C GLY A 221 -21.74 -17.67 12.90
N ASP A 222 -21.70 -18.90 13.41
CA ASP A 222 -20.75 -19.30 14.44
C ASP A 222 -19.30 -19.08 14.01
N ALA A 223 -18.45 -18.71 14.97
CA ALA A 223 -17.02 -18.54 14.77
C ALA A 223 -16.38 -19.81 14.16
N VAL A 224 -15.47 -19.61 13.22
CA VAL A 224 -14.64 -20.70 12.68
C VAL A 224 -13.81 -21.29 13.82
N ALA A 225 -13.83 -22.62 13.94
CA ALA A 225 -13.06 -23.33 14.95
C ALA A 225 -11.56 -23.00 14.88
N ASN A 226 -10.90 -22.99 16.04
CA ASN A 226 -9.47 -22.70 16.15
C ASN A 226 -8.61 -23.91 15.71
N ILE A 227 -8.58 -24.19 14.40
CA ILE A 227 -7.80 -25.27 13.78
C ILE A 227 -7.06 -24.70 12.56
N GLY A 228 -5.75 -24.95 12.49
CA GLY A 228 -4.93 -24.54 11.35
C GLY A 228 -4.65 -23.03 11.33
N SER A 229 -4.78 -22.39 10.17
CA SER A 229 -4.58 -20.94 10.05
C SER A 229 -5.81 -20.21 10.58
N ALA A 230 -5.66 -19.47 11.66
CA ALA A 230 -6.70 -18.60 12.17
C ALA A 230 -7.02 -17.46 11.19
N PRO A 231 -8.27 -16.93 11.21
CA PRO A 231 -8.62 -15.66 10.57
C PRO A 231 -7.65 -14.54 10.95
N GLN A 232 -7.16 -13.80 9.97
CA GLN A 232 -6.29 -12.64 10.17
C GLN A 232 -6.66 -11.52 9.21
N ALA A 233 -6.78 -10.30 9.74
CA ALA A 233 -7.00 -9.11 8.94
C ALA A 233 -5.89 -8.07 9.19
N PRO A 234 -4.67 -8.27 8.63
CA PRO A 234 -3.63 -7.25 8.70
C PRO A 234 -4.11 -5.94 8.09
N GLU A 235 -3.58 -4.81 8.56
CA GLU A 235 -4.02 -3.47 8.16
C GLU A 235 -4.10 -3.28 6.65
N GLN A 236 -3.03 -3.62 5.91
CA GLN A 236 -3.03 -3.52 4.45
C GLN A 236 -4.14 -4.34 3.80
N GLN A 237 -4.47 -5.50 4.37
CA GLN A 237 -5.54 -6.34 3.84
C GLN A 237 -6.92 -5.72 4.10
N LYS A 238 -7.10 -5.01 5.23
CA LYS A 238 -8.32 -4.23 5.50
C LYS A 238 -8.47 -3.11 4.49
N ILE A 239 -7.42 -2.32 4.25
CA ILE A 239 -7.40 -1.23 3.25
C ILE A 239 -7.76 -1.79 1.88
N ASP A 240 -7.12 -2.88 1.47
CA ASP A 240 -7.37 -3.55 0.19
C ASP A 240 -8.80 -4.08 0.04
N ALA A 241 -9.43 -4.52 1.14
CA ALA A 241 -10.77 -5.09 1.15
C ALA A 241 -11.85 -4.00 1.17
N TRP A 242 -11.64 -2.92 1.90
CA TRP A 242 -12.56 -1.78 1.96
C TRP A 242 -12.36 -0.76 0.84
N GLY A 243 -11.24 -0.83 0.13
CA GLY A 243 -10.87 0.05 -0.97
C GLY A 243 -10.13 1.32 -0.56
N SER A 244 -10.18 1.71 0.72
CA SER A 244 -9.40 2.83 1.28
C SER A 244 -9.16 2.64 2.78
N ARG A 245 -8.21 3.41 3.32
CA ARG A 245 -7.90 3.46 4.76
C ARG A 245 -9.06 3.99 5.58
N GLU A 246 -9.68 5.07 5.10
CA GLU A 246 -10.86 5.68 5.70
C GLU A 246 -12.04 4.70 5.75
N ALA A 247 -12.35 4.03 4.65
CA ALA A 247 -13.44 3.05 4.60
C ALA A 247 -13.17 1.83 5.49
N ALA A 248 -11.90 1.49 5.73
CA ALA A 248 -11.51 0.45 6.68
C ALA A 248 -11.61 0.88 8.16
N GLY A 249 -12.03 2.12 8.45
CA GLY A 249 -12.11 2.67 9.81
C GLY A 249 -10.74 2.80 10.49
N LEU A 250 -9.68 2.95 9.69
CA LEU A 250 -8.31 3.14 10.18
C LEU A 250 -8.00 4.63 10.26
N GLU A 251 -7.23 5.03 11.28
CA GLU A 251 -6.76 6.40 11.43
C GLU A 251 -6.01 6.87 10.17
N PRO A 252 -6.15 8.14 9.77
CA PRO A 252 -5.41 8.70 8.63
C PRO A 252 -3.92 8.43 8.75
N GLU A 253 -3.25 8.26 7.60
CA GLU A 253 -1.79 8.26 7.63
C GLU A 253 -1.30 9.65 8.03
N PHE A 254 -0.26 9.71 8.86
CA PHE A 254 0.36 10.97 9.24
C PHE A 254 0.85 11.73 7.98
N GLU A 255 0.48 12.99 7.88
CA GLU A 255 0.92 13.91 6.84
C GLU A 255 1.78 15.03 7.44
N LEU A 256 2.98 15.23 6.88
CA LEU A 256 3.81 16.38 7.22
C LEU A 256 3.39 17.59 6.39
N THR A 257 2.41 18.34 6.91
CA THR A 257 1.88 19.54 6.24
C THR A 257 2.93 20.64 6.11
N ASP A 258 2.74 21.56 5.16
CA ASP A 258 3.64 22.72 4.97
C ASP A 258 3.67 23.62 6.21
N GLU A 259 2.52 23.81 6.89
CA GLU A 259 2.44 24.57 8.15
C GLU A 259 3.29 23.91 9.25
N LEU A 260 3.18 22.60 9.43
CA LEU A 260 3.98 21.88 10.42
C LEU A 260 5.47 21.92 10.05
N ARG A 261 5.81 21.80 8.77
CA ARG A 261 7.18 21.92 8.27
C ARG A 261 7.77 23.31 8.56
N GLU A 262 6.99 24.37 8.38
CA GLU A 262 7.39 25.75 8.68
C GLU A 262 7.64 25.93 10.18
N ARG A 263 6.72 25.46 11.03
CA ARG A 263 6.90 25.49 12.49
C ARG A 263 8.16 24.76 12.95
N ILE A 264 8.39 23.54 12.44
CA ILE A 264 9.63 22.79 12.70
C ILE A 264 10.87 23.58 12.24
N SER A 265 10.80 24.22 11.07
CA SER A 265 11.92 24.96 10.50
C SER A 265 12.27 26.23 11.28
N ASN A 266 11.39 26.73 12.14
CA ASN A 266 11.65 27.90 12.99
C ASN A 266 12.29 27.54 14.33
N LEU A 267 12.21 26.28 14.75
CA LEU A 267 12.81 25.80 15.99
C LEU A 267 14.31 25.49 15.82
N ALA A 268 15.05 25.58 16.92
CA ALA A 268 16.42 25.12 17.01
C ALA A 268 16.47 23.59 17.19
N LEU A 269 17.40 22.92 16.49
CA LEU A 269 17.58 21.48 16.60
C LEU A 269 17.92 21.04 18.04
N ALA A 270 18.68 21.85 18.77
CA ALA A 270 19.03 21.62 20.17
C ALA A 270 17.80 21.57 21.08
N THR A 271 16.80 22.42 20.86
CA THR A 271 15.52 22.44 21.59
C THR A 271 14.76 21.14 21.36
N LEU A 272 14.57 20.78 20.09
CA LEU A 272 13.88 19.55 19.70
C LEU A 272 14.58 18.30 20.29
N SER A 273 15.91 18.26 20.24
CA SER A 273 16.73 17.19 20.83
C SER A 273 16.58 17.10 22.35
N SER A 274 16.55 18.24 23.05
CA SER A 274 16.29 18.30 24.50
C SER A 274 14.90 17.73 24.84
N GLN A 275 13.87 18.13 24.11
CA GLN A 275 12.50 17.66 24.29
C GLN A 275 12.33 16.17 23.98
N MET A 276 13.03 15.66 22.97
CA MET A 276 13.11 14.23 22.68
C MET A 276 13.75 13.45 23.83
N ARG A 277 14.86 13.95 24.38
CA ARG A 277 15.53 13.34 25.53
C ARG A 277 14.63 13.28 26.77
N GLN A 278 13.87 14.33 27.05
CA GLN A 278 12.92 14.35 28.17
C GLN A 278 11.83 13.26 28.06
N ARG A 279 11.49 12.86 26.82
CA ARG A 279 10.56 11.76 26.52
C ARG A 279 11.21 10.37 26.48
N GLY A 280 12.50 10.28 26.82
CA GLY A 280 13.25 9.02 26.82
C GLY A 280 13.93 8.66 25.50
N TYR A 281 13.86 9.53 24.48
CA TYR A 281 14.53 9.30 23.19
C TYR A 281 15.96 9.86 23.20
N ALA A 282 16.85 9.17 23.93
CA ALA A 282 18.24 9.61 24.09
C ALA A 282 19.13 9.43 22.84
N ASN A 283 18.75 8.54 21.91
CA ASN A 283 19.52 8.19 20.73
C ASN A 283 18.80 8.61 19.44
N CYS A 284 18.38 9.87 19.35
CA CYS A 284 17.65 10.39 18.19
C CYS A 284 18.55 11.06 17.14
N SER A 285 19.82 11.32 17.43
CA SER A 285 20.75 11.98 16.49
C SER A 285 21.32 11.02 15.45
N ILE A 286 21.44 11.49 14.20
CA ILE A 286 22.26 10.86 13.17
C ILE A 286 23.67 11.40 13.33
N ASP A 287 24.54 10.65 14.02
CA ASP A 287 25.85 11.14 14.40
C ASP A 287 26.83 11.19 13.20
N GLY A 288 27.74 12.16 13.25
CA GLY A 288 28.85 12.31 12.31
C GLY A 288 28.49 12.94 10.97
N VAL A 289 27.24 13.35 10.74
CA VAL A 289 26.83 14.04 9.51
C VAL A 289 26.87 15.55 9.69
N HIS A 290 27.32 16.25 8.66
CA HIS A 290 27.42 17.71 8.63
C HIS A 290 26.85 18.24 7.31
N PRO A 291 26.20 19.42 7.30
CA PRO A 291 25.67 19.98 6.07
C PRO A 291 26.80 20.37 5.13
N MET A 292 26.60 20.13 3.84
CA MET A 292 27.56 20.53 2.80
C MET A 292 27.62 22.05 2.62
N ILE A 293 26.50 22.74 2.92
CA ILE A 293 26.35 24.18 2.79
C ILE A 293 25.81 24.70 4.12
N PRO A 294 26.56 25.57 4.83
CA PRO A 294 26.10 26.16 6.09
C PRO A 294 24.77 26.91 5.94
N GLY A 295 23.93 26.84 6.96
CA GLY A 295 22.62 27.50 7.05
C GLY A 295 21.49 26.77 6.31
N GLN A 296 21.74 25.61 5.68
CA GLN A 296 20.68 24.81 5.09
C GLN A 296 19.95 23.99 6.16
N LYS A 297 18.62 23.94 6.05
CA LYS A 297 17.78 23.06 6.87
C LYS A 297 17.23 21.91 6.04
N ILE A 298 17.02 20.78 6.70
CA ILE A 298 16.34 19.60 6.17
C ILE A 298 15.14 19.33 7.06
N VAL A 299 13.93 19.29 6.49
CA VAL A 299 12.73 18.81 7.17
C VAL A 299 11.92 17.97 6.19
N GLY A 300 11.68 16.71 6.50
CA GLY A 300 10.88 15.85 5.64
C GLY A 300 10.72 14.42 6.16
N ARG A 301 9.86 13.63 5.51
CA ARG A 301 9.65 12.22 5.84
C ARG A 301 10.80 11.36 5.33
N ALA A 302 11.29 10.46 6.15
CA ALA A 302 12.42 9.60 5.88
C ALA A 302 12.06 8.57 4.81
N ARG A 303 12.93 8.46 3.82
CA ARG A 303 13.02 7.31 2.95
C ARG A 303 14.37 6.65 3.14
N THR A 304 14.42 5.34 3.32
CA THR A 304 15.64 4.68 3.80
C THR A 304 16.33 3.88 2.69
N LEU A 305 17.66 3.90 2.70
CA LEU A 305 18.49 3.07 1.83
C LEU A 305 19.60 2.42 2.66
N ARG A 306 19.68 1.10 2.57
CA ARG A 306 20.69 0.30 3.28
C ARG A 306 21.77 -0.20 2.34
N TYR A 307 23.01 -0.14 2.81
CA TYR A 307 24.16 -0.75 2.16
C TYR A 307 24.68 -1.97 2.92
N VAL A 308 25.14 -2.98 2.18
CA VAL A 308 25.82 -4.17 2.74
C VAL A 308 27.28 -4.20 2.33
N ALA A 309 28.11 -4.95 3.08
CA ALA A 309 29.53 -5.10 2.77
C ALA A 309 29.77 -5.60 1.34
N HIS A 310 30.80 -5.06 0.69
CA HIS A 310 31.12 -5.43 -0.68
C HIS A 310 31.52 -6.91 -0.79
N ARG A 311 30.93 -7.60 -1.78
CA ARG A 311 31.33 -8.93 -2.24
C ARG A 311 31.24 -8.96 -3.78
N PRO A 312 32.28 -9.36 -4.52
CA PRO A 312 32.31 -9.23 -5.98
C PRO A 312 31.14 -9.88 -6.73
N ASP A 313 30.72 -11.08 -6.31
CA ASP A 313 29.58 -11.80 -6.89
C ASP A 313 28.25 -11.07 -6.63
N LEU A 314 28.07 -10.49 -5.44
CA LEU A 314 26.89 -9.69 -5.12
C LEU A 314 26.86 -8.35 -5.85
N PHE A 315 28.01 -7.70 -6.00
CA PHE A 315 28.10 -6.46 -6.77
C PHE A 315 27.77 -6.72 -8.25
N LYS A 316 28.24 -7.83 -8.81
CA LYS A 316 27.85 -8.27 -10.16
C LYS A 316 26.33 -8.49 -10.28
N ALA A 317 25.70 -9.07 -9.26
CA ALA A 317 24.27 -9.38 -9.28
C ALA A 317 23.36 -8.17 -9.04
N LYS A 318 23.75 -7.25 -8.13
CA LYS A 318 22.86 -6.17 -7.64
C LYS A 318 23.48 -4.76 -7.60
N GLY A 319 24.79 -4.64 -7.78
CA GLY A 319 25.52 -3.37 -7.60
C GLY A 319 25.54 -2.46 -8.82
N GLY A 320 25.50 -3.02 -10.04
CA GLY A 320 25.47 -2.26 -11.29
C GLY A 320 24.06 -1.87 -11.76
N GLY A 321 23.97 -1.23 -12.94
CA GLY A 321 22.68 -0.98 -13.61
C GLY A 321 21.72 -0.10 -12.80
N TYR A 322 20.43 -0.42 -12.83
CA TYR A 322 19.36 0.23 -12.06
C TYR A 322 19.21 -0.41 -10.66
N ASN A 323 20.29 -0.30 -9.88
CA ASN A 323 20.40 -0.86 -8.52
C ASN A 323 19.48 -0.14 -7.50
N ALA A 324 19.51 -0.61 -6.25
CA ALA A 324 18.66 -0.08 -5.17
C ALA A 324 18.86 1.42 -4.91
N GLN A 325 20.09 1.94 -5.00
CA GLN A 325 20.38 3.37 -4.83
C GLN A 325 19.71 4.22 -5.91
N LYS A 326 19.86 3.82 -7.19
CA LYS A 326 19.21 4.56 -8.29
C LYS A 326 17.70 4.49 -8.20
N ARG A 327 17.13 3.34 -7.82
CA ARG A 327 15.69 3.21 -7.58
C ARG A 327 15.21 4.13 -6.47
N ALA A 328 15.93 4.18 -5.34
CA ALA A 328 15.58 5.06 -4.23
C ALA A 328 15.56 6.54 -4.65
N ILE A 329 16.54 6.96 -5.46
CA ILE A 329 16.60 8.33 -5.97
C ILE A 329 15.52 8.61 -7.01
N ASP A 330 15.26 7.68 -7.92
CA ASP A 330 14.27 7.88 -8.98
C ASP A 330 12.82 7.87 -8.48
N THR A 331 12.59 7.25 -7.32
CA THR A 331 11.25 7.13 -6.73
C THR A 331 11.07 7.96 -5.46
N VAL A 332 12.05 8.80 -5.08
CA VAL A 332 11.85 9.77 -3.99
C VAL A 332 10.71 10.72 -4.36
N ASN A 333 9.85 11.01 -3.41
CA ASN A 333 8.72 11.92 -3.58
C ASN A 333 9.07 13.33 -3.10
N GLU A 334 8.23 14.28 -3.50
CA GLU A 334 8.35 15.67 -3.08
C GLU A 334 8.29 15.78 -1.55
N GLY A 335 9.21 16.54 -0.96
CA GLY A 335 9.29 16.71 0.50
C GLY A 335 9.92 15.55 1.28
N GLU A 336 10.29 14.45 0.66
CA GLU A 336 10.97 13.34 1.34
C GLU A 336 12.48 13.59 1.53
N VAL A 337 13.05 12.99 2.58
CA VAL A 337 14.49 13.00 2.86
C VAL A 337 15.03 11.59 2.66
N LEU A 338 15.97 11.43 1.74
CA LEU A 338 16.63 10.13 1.53
C LEU A 338 17.74 9.94 2.58
N VAL A 339 17.57 8.99 3.48
CA VAL A 339 18.52 8.64 4.55
C VAL A 339 19.25 7.34 4.20
N MET A 340 20.58 7.41 4.12
CA MET A 340 21.43 6.36 3.54
C MET A 340 22.40 5.80 4.58
N GLU A 341 22.13 4.60 5.07
CA GLU A 341 23.03 3.82 5.94
C GLU A 341 24.20 3.28 5.11
N ALA A 342 25.26 4.08 5.03
CA ALA A 342 26.56 3.79 4.44
C ALA A 342 27.49 3.01 5.39
N ARG A 343 26.99 2.58 6.56
CA ARG A 343 27.71 1.81 7.60
C ARG A 343 28.71 2.67 8.39
N GLY A 344 28.51 3.99 8.45
CA GLY A 344 29.35 4.90 9.23
C GLY A 344 30.76 5.12 8.68
N PHE A 345 31.01 4.84 7.40
CA PHE A 345 32.36 4.93 6.81
C PHE A 345 32.57 6.25 6.06
N GLU A 346 33.44 7.11 6.59
CA GLU A 346 33.89 8.39 5.99
C GLU A 346 34.54 8.27 4.60
N PHE A 347 34.84 7.06 4.15
CA PHE A 347 35.43 6.77 2.84
C PHE A 347 34.49 6.05 1.86
N ALA A 348 33.21 5.92 2.24
CA ALA A 348 32.18 5.29 1.44
C ALA A 348 31.42 6.34 0.63
N GLY A 349 31.83 6.57 -0.61
CA GLY A 349 31.18 7.51 -1.53
C GLY A 349 29.78 7.01 -1.95
N THR A 350 28.73 7.59 -1.37
CA THR A 350 27.32 7.20 -1.59
C THR A 350 26.56 8.17 -2.48
N LEU A 351 27.07 9.37 -2.75
CA LEU A 351 26.38 10.34 -3.59
C LEU A 351 27.35 11.01 -4.56
N GLY A 352 26.82 11.44 -5.70
CA GLY A 352 27.51 12.30 -6.67
C GLY A 352 26.50 13.26 -7.31
N ASP A 353 26.99 14.19 -8.11
CA ASP A 353 26.26 15.30 -8.72
C ASP A 353 24.99 14.88 -9.49
N ILE A 354 25.08 13.89 -10.38
CA ILE A 354 23.94 13.43 -11.19
C ILE A 354 22.81 12.89 -10.32
N LEU A 355 23.17 12.15 -9.27
CA LEU A 355 22.22 11.54 -8.34
C LEU A 355 21.56 12.60 -7.45
N ALA A 356 22.34 13.58 -6.97
CA ALA A 356 21.82 14.73 -6.24
C ALA A 356 20.88 15.57 -7.11
N LEU A 357 21.26 15.85 -8.36
CA LEU A 357 20.42 16.58 -9.31
C LEU A 357 19.10 15.87 -9.57
N ARG A 358 19.13 14.53 -9.73
CA ARG A 358 17.91 13.75 -9.93
C ARG A 358 16.98 13.83 -8.72
N ALA A 359 17.51 13.69 -7.51
CA ALA A 359 16.73 13.84 -6.28
C ALA A 359 16.10 15.24 -6.17
N LYS A 360 16.86 16.29 -6.52
CA LYS A 360 16.33 17.67 -6.59
C LYS A 360 15.17 17.81 -7.58
N VAL A 361 15.31 17.26 -8.79
CA VAL A 361 14.25 17.30 -9.81
C VAL A 361 12.99 16.54 -9.36
N ARG A 362 13.14 15.54 -8.51
CA ARG A 362 12.03 14.80 -7.89
C ARG A 362 11.37 15.54 -6.71
N GLY A 363 11.94 16.67 -6.28
CA GLY A 363 11.40 17.47 -5.17
C GLY A 363 11.84 17.01 -3.79
N ALA A 364 12.90 16.19 -3.67
CA ALA A 364 13.40 15.76 -2.36
C ALA A 364 13.72 16.97 -1.46
N ALA A 365 13.37 16.89 -0.18
CA ALA A 365 13.71 17.89 0.83
C ALA A 365 15.21 17.86 1.21
N GLY A 366 15.85 16.71 1.07
CA GLY A 366 17.29 16.57 1.29
C GLY A 366 17.79 15.14 1.21
N ILE A 367 19.11 14.98 1.39
CA ILE A 367 19.77 13.67 1.49
C ILE A 367 20.66 13.66 2.73
N ILE A 368 20.58 12.59 3.52
CA ILE A 368 21.49 12.34 4.64
C ILE A 368 22.19 11.02 4.40
N THR A 369 23.51 10.98 4.59
CA THR A 369 24.29 9.74 4.54
C THR A 369 25.31 9.72 5.67
N ASP A 370 25.37 8.63 6.44
CA ASP A 370 26.48 8.40 7.38
C ASP A 370 27.75 7.90 6.68
N GLY A 371 27.91 8.26 5.40
CA GLY A 371 29.08 7.99 4.58
C GLY A 371 29.64 9.28 4.02
N ALA A 372 30.22 9.21 2.83
CA ALA A 372 30.84 10.35 2.16
C ALA A 372 30.20 10.68 0.82
N VAL A 373 30.43 11.91 0.37
CA VAL A 373 29.95 12.43 -0.90
C VAL A 373 31.11 12.55 -1.88
N ARG A 374 30.92 12.06 -3.10
CA ARG A 374 31.80 12.28 -4.24
C ARG A 374 31.37 13.57 -4.94
N ASP A 375 32.29 14.21 -5.66
CA ASP A 375 32.01 15.44 -6.42
C ASP A 375 31.45 16.53 -5.50
N TRP A 376 32.11 16.74 -4.35
CA TRP A 376 31.63 17.59 -3.26
C TRP A 376 31.16 18.98 -3.71
N ALA A 377 32.00 19.72 -4.44
CA ALA A 377 31.64 21.04 -4.93
C ALA A 377 30.49 20.99 -5.96
N PRO A 378 30.53 20.14 -7.01
CA PRO A 378 29.38 19.94 -7.89
C PRO A 378 28.07 19.56 -7.19
N VAL A 379 28.11 18.71 -6.17
CA VAL A 379 26.91 18.35 -5.38
C VAL A 379 26.39 19.56 -4.60
N ALA A 380 27.28 20.36 -4.00
CA ALA A 380 26.87 21.60 -3.34
C ALA A 380 26.23 22.60 -4.33
N GLU A 381 26.77 22.72 -5.54
CA GLU A 381 26.22 23.58 -6.60
C GLU A 381 24.82 23.16 -7.08
N VAL A 382 24.43 21.88 -6.91
CA VAL A 382 23.05 21.44 -7.14
C VAL A 382 22.07 22.19 -6.23
N GLY A 383 22.48 22.58 -5.03
CA GLY A 383 21.66 23.34 -4.08
C GLY A 383 20.55 22.53 -3.40
N LEU A 384 20.58 21.19 -3.50
CA LEU A 384 19.79 20.30 -2.64
C LEU A 384 20.48 20.21 -1.28
N PRO A 385 19.77 20.33 -0.14
CA PRO A 385 20.35 20.08 1.16
C PRO A 385 20.92 18.65 1.27
N VAL A 386 22.21 18.55 1.58
CA VAL A 386 22.90 17.26 1.77
C VAL A 386 23.71 17.31 3.06
N MET A 387 23.58 16.27 3.88
CA MET A 387 24.41 16.05 5.05
C MET A 387 25.19 14.74 4.94
N ALA A 388 26.49 14.80 5.22
CA ALA A 388 27.41 13.66 5.11
C ALA A 388 28.58 13.77 6.10
N GLN A 389 29.34 12.68 6.27
CA GLN A 389 30.57 12.73 7.08
C GLN A 389 31.69 13.55 6.42
N GLY A 390 31.68 13.67 5.09
CA GLY A 390 32.65 14.49 4.37
C GLY A 390 32.80 14.14 2.90
N ALA A 391 33.80 14.73 2.27
CA ALA A 391 34.14 14.49 0.86
C ALA A 391 35.03 13.26 0.71
N HIS A 392 34.74 12.40 -0.26
CA HIS A 392 35.65 11.31 -0.61
C HIS A 392 35.53 10.93 -2.11
N PRO A 393 36.65 10.68 -2.83
CA PRO A 393 36.63 10.39 -4.29
C PRO A 393 36.11 8.99 -4.66
N SER A 394 35.51 8.24 -3.72
CA SER A 394 35.15 6.85 -3.98
C SER A 394 33.88 6.71 -4.81
N VAL A 395 33.85 5.66 -5.62
CA VAL A 395 32.67 5.29 -6.39
C VAL A 395 31.93 4.14 -5.71
N LEU A 396 30.65 4.01 -6.04
CA LEU A 396 29.82 2.89 -5.65
C LEU A 396 30.53 1.56 -5.98
N GLY A 397 30.48 0.61 -5.04
CA GLY A 397 31.11 -0.70 -5.21
C GLY A 397 32.52 -0.83 -4.66
N ARG A 398 33.15 0.24 -4.14
CA ARG A 398 34.46 0.12 -3.47
C ARG A 398 34.37 -0.68 -2.17
N VAL A 399 33.44 -0.31 -1.28
CA VAL A 399 33.36 -0.85 0.10
C VAL A 399 32.01 -1.46 0.46
N HIS A 400 30.97 -1.14 -0.30
CA HIS A 400 29.61 -1.60 -0.05
C HIS A 400 28.73 -1.64 -1.31
N ILE A 401 27.55 -2.24 -1.18
CA ILE A 401 26.57 -2.47 -2.24
C ILE A 401 25.21 -1.96 -1.74
N PRO A 402 24.46 -1.16 -2.51
CA PRO A 402 23.11 -0.77 -2.12
C PRO A 402 22.19 -1.98 -2.21
N TRP A 403 21.42 -2.26 -1.16
CA TRP A 403 20.78 -3.56 -0.99
C TRP A 403 19.26 -3.47 -0.85
N ASP A 404 18.79 -2.82 0.23
CA ASP A 404 17.37 -2.69 0.56
C ASP A 404 16.97 -1.21 0.57
N THR A 405 15.74 -0.93 0.18
CA THR A 405 15.10 0.38 0.30
C THR A 405 13.85 0.24 1.16
N ASP A 406 13.45 1.32 1.83
CA ASP A 406 12.17 1.39 2.54
C ASP A 406 12.03 0.31 3.65
N ILE A 407 13.14 0.06 4.35
CA ILE A 407 13.21 -0.78 5.55
C ILE A 407 13.77 0.01 6.75
N THR A 408 13.63 -0.51 7.95
CA THR A 408 14.33 0.04 9.11
C THR A 408 15.85 -0.09 8.93
N ILE A 409 16.58 1.01 9.14
CA ILE A 409 18.05 1.10 9.02
C ILE A 409 18.66 1.68 10.31
N SER A 410 19.99 1.57 10.43
CA SER A 410 20.77 2.18 11.53
C SER A 410 21.78 3.19 10.96
N CYS A 411 21.36 4.42 10.74
CA CYS A 411 22.18 5.47 10.14
C CYS A 411 22.78 6.37 11.23
N GLY A 412 24.10 6.53 11.26
CA GLY A 412 24.76 7.41 12.24
C GLY A 412 24.48 7.00 13.70
N GLY A 413 24.30 5.71 13.96
CA GLY A 413 24.05 5.19 15.31
C GLY A 413 22.59 5.28 15.79
N THR A 414 21.68 5.91 15.05
CA THR A 414 20.25 5.95 15.36
C THR A 414 19.41 5.07 14.42
N THR A 415 18.25 4.63 14.92
CA THR A 415 17.30 3.84 14.13
C THR A 415 16.43 4.78 13.31
N VAL A 416 16.32 4.50 12.01
CA VAL A 416 15.44 5.25 11.09
C VAL A 416 14.46 4.28 10.45
N GLN A 417 13.17 4.54 10.59
CA GLN A 417 12.11 3.86 9.86
C GLN A 417 11.65 4.72 8.67
N PRO A 418 11.19 4.09 7.57
CA PRO A 418 10.48 4.81 6.53
C PRO A 418 9.30 5.58 7.14
N GLY A 419 9.18 6.86 6.79
CA GLY A 419 8.13 7.74 7.28
C GLY A 419 8.47 8.55 8.53
N ASP A 420 9.56 8.24 9.25
CA ASP A 420 10.05 9.08 10.38
C ASP A 420 10.32 10.52 9.93
N ILE A 421 10.22 11.50 10.83
CA ILE A 421 10.50 12.89 10.49
C ILE A 421 11.99 13.16 10.71
N ILE A 422 12.66 13.56 9.63
CA ILE A 422 14.07 13.97 9.65
C ILE A 422 14.13 15.47 9.77
N ILE A 423 14.87 15.96 10.76
CA ILE A 423 15.09 17.37 11.00
C ILE A 423 16.60 17.57 11.10
N GLY A 424 17.17 18.45 10.28
CA GLY A 424 18.59 18.74 10.30
C GLY A 424 18.91 20.19 9.99
N ASP A 425 20.00 20.67 10.57
CA ASP A 425 20.56 22.00 10.39
C ASP A 425 22.09 21.96 10.58
N ASP A 426 22.71 23.10 10.91
CA ASP A 426 24.16 23.20 11.13
C ASP A 426 24.69 22.38 12.31
N ASP A 427 23.84 22.04 13.29
CA ASP A 427 24.23 21.29 14.48
C ASP A 427 24.16 19.76 14.26
N GLY A 428 23.54 19.30 13.17
CA GLY A 428 23.42 17.89 12.82
C GLY A 428 22.01 17.52 12.36
N ALA A 429 21.61 16.27 12.60
CA ALA A 429 20.27 15.81 12.27
C ALA A 429 19.71 14.89 13.36
N ILE A 430 18.39 14.94 13.55
CA ILE A 430 17.65 14.05 14.43
C ILE A 430 16.52 13.33 13.69
N VAL A 431 16.08 12.23 14.28
CA VAL A 431 14.98 11.37 13.82
C VAL A 431 13.87 11.46 14.85
N VAL A 432 12.67 11.84 14.40
CA VAL A 432 11.49 11.98 15.25
C VAL A 432 10.37 11.06 14.75
N PRO A 433 9.84 10.16 15.61
CA PRO A 433 8.65 9.37 15.26
C PRO A 433 7.45 10.28 14.93
N PRO A 434 6.69 10.00 13.86
CA PRO A 434 5.58 10.86 13.44
C PRO A 434 4.53 11.08 14.53
N ALA A 435 4.26 10.07 15.37
CA ALA A 435 3.30 10.17 16.46
C ALA A 435 3.68 11.19 17.55
N LEU A 436 4.91 11.69 17.58
CA LEU A 436 5.39 12.63 18.59
C LEU A 436 5.52 14.06 18.09
N ILE A 437 5.56 14.28 16.77
CA ILE A 437 6.05 15.55 16.22
C ILE A 437 5.20 16.75 16.61
N GLU A 438 3.86 16.63 16.62
CA GLU A 438 3.00 17.77 16.95
C GLU A 438 3.20 18.24 18.39
N GLN A 439 3.19 17.31 19.34
CA GLN A 439 3.43 17.64 20.75
C GLN A 439 4.88 18.08 20.98
N LEU A 440 5.84 17.48 20.27
CA LEU A 440 7.24 17.88 20.35
C LEU A 440 7.43 19.33 19.90
N VAL A 441 6.82 19.74 18.79
CA VAL A 441 6.88 21.11 18.27
C VAL A 441 6.23 22.08 19.24
N ALA A 442 5.02 21.80 19.73
CA ALA A 442 4.33 22.67 20.69
C ALA A 442 5.15 22.91 21.97
N ASP A 443 5.71 21.84 22.55
CA ASP A 443 6.52 21.95 23.77
C ASP A 443 7.87 22.64 23.51
N SER A 444 8.42 22.50 22.29
CA SER A 444 9.65 23.19 21.88
C SER A 444 9.41 24.69 21.66
N GLU A 445 8.29 25.07 21.04
CA GLU A 445 7.88 26.47 20.89
C GLU A 445 7.71 27.14 22.26
N GLN A 446 7.10 26.43 23.23
CA GLN A 446 7.00 26.91 24.59
C GLN A 446 8.39 27.07 25.24
N GLN A 447 9.28 26.08 25.09
CA GLN A 447 10.63 26.14 25.65
C GLN A 447 11.42 27.33 25.09
N GLU A 448 11.39 27.57 23.78
CA GLU A 448 12.10 28.69 23.16
C GLU A 448 11.54 30.06 23.59
N SER A 449 10.23 30.16 23.80
CA SER A 449 9.61 31.36 24.39
C SER A 449 10.09 31.60 25.83
N GLU A 450 10.20 30.55 26.65
CA GLU A 450 10.79 30.66 28.00
C GLU A 450 12.28 31.07 27.93
N GLU A 451 13.04 30.50 26.99
CA GLU A 451 14.46 30.81 26.78
C GLU A 451 14.70 32.24 26.27
N GLU A 452 13.82 32.77 25.42
CA GLU A 452 13.87 34.16 24.96
C GLU A 452 13.71 35.12 26.14
N PHE A 453 12.71 34.88 26.99
CA PHE A 453 12.53 35.65 28.22
C PHE A 453 13.75 35.57 29.15
N ILE A 454 14.30 34.36 29.34
CA ILE A 454 15.49 34.14 30.17
C ILE A 454 16.68 34.92 29.60
N ALA A 455 16.89 34.89 28.28
CA ALA A 455 17.95 35.63 27.62
C ALA A 455 17.80 37.15 27.80
N GLU A 456 16.58 37.68 27.69
CA GLU A 456 16.29 39.10 27.96
C GLU A 456 16.61 39.49 29.40
N MET A 457 16.21 38.66 30.38
CA MET A 457 16.47 38.93 31.80
C MET A 457 17.97 38.86 32.12
N VAL A 458 18.69 37.87 31.58
CA VAL A 458 20.15 37.77 31.71
C VAL A 458 20.84 38.99 31.07
N ALA A 459 20.39 39.42 29.90
CA ALA A 459 20.91 40.63 29.24
C ALA A 459 20.63 41.90 30.05
N ALA A 460 19.52 41.94 30.80
CA ALA A 460 19.20 43.00 31.76
C ALA A 460 20.02 42.94 33.07
N GLY A 461 20.87 41.93 33.23
CA GLY A 461 21.79 41.77 34.36
C GLY A 461 21.29 40.86 35.48
N GLU A 462 20.18 40.16 35.28
CA GLU A 462 19.64 39.22 36.27
C GLU A 462 20.49 37.95 36.38
N SER A 463 20.51 37.33 37.56
CA SER A 463 21.23 36.08 37.78
C SER A 463 20.50 34.89 37.16
N VAL A 464 21.25 33.96 36.56
CA VAL A 464 20.70 32.68 36.07
C VAL A 464 20.17 31.77 37.20
N ASN A 465 20.56 32.03 38.45
CA ASN A 465 20.15 31.21 39.59
C ASN A 465 18.63 31.34 39.86
N GLY A 466 17.89 30.26 39.65
CA GLY A 466 16.43 30.24 39.75
C GLY A 466 15.69 30.82 38.54
N LEU A 467 16.43 31.39 37.57
CA LEU A 467 15.91 31.85 36.28
C LEU A 467 16.02 30.75 35.21
N TYR A 468 17.04 29.90 35.27
CA TYR A 468 17.24 28.77 34.35
C TYR A 468 17.52 27.46 35.12
N PRO A 469 16.51 26.59 35.34
CA PRO A 469 15.12 26.73 34.94
C PRO A 469 14.34 27.75 35.80
N LEU A 470 13.23 28.25 35.28
CA LEU A 470 12.36 29.22 35.95
C LEU A 470 11.76 28.65 37.25
N ASN A 471 12.02 29.32 38.36
CA ASN A 471 11.30 29.07 39.62
C ASN A 471 9.91 29.74 39.61
N ALA A 472 9.13 29.55 40.68
CA ALA A 472 7.77 30.09 40.77
C ALA A 472 7.68 31.62 40.57
N ALA A 473 8.62 32.40 41.11
CA ALA A 473 8.61 33.85 41.00
C ALA A 473 8.94 34.32 39.58
N TRP A 474 9.91 33.68 38.92
CA TRP A 474 10.26 33.99 37.53
C TRP A 474 9.19 33.52 36.55
N ARG A 475 8.48 32.43 36.87
CA ARG A 475 7.36 31.94 36.06
C ARG A 475 6.17 32.89 36.08
N GLU A 476 5.91 33.59 37.19
CA GLU A 476 4.91 34.67 37.25
C GLU A 476 5.29 35.83 36.32
N ARG A 477 6.56 36.28 36.39
CA ARG A 477 7.08 37.35 35.51
C ARG A 477 7.09 36.97 34.03
N TYR A 478 7.39 35.71 33.72
CA TYR A 478 7.30 35.19 32.35
C TYR A 478 5.87 35.28 31.82
N ASN A 479 4.87 34.89 32.63
CA ASN A 479 3.47 34.99 32.23
C ASN A 479 3.04 36.45 31.97
N GLU A 480 3.52 37.40 32.78
CA GLU A 480 3.29 38.83 32.58
C GLU A 480 3.96 39.34 31.28
N TRP A 481 5.20 38.94 31.04
CA TRP A 481 5.95 39.26 29.81
C TRP A 481 5.26 38.72 28.56
N LEU A 482 4.78 37.47 28.62
CA LEU A 482 4.07 36.82 27.52
C LEU A 482 2.74 37.51 27.22
N ALA A 483 2.00 37.92 28.27
CA ALA A 483 0.76 38.66 28.12
C ALA A 483 0.95 40.07 27.55
N ALA A 484 2.14 40.66 27.65
CA ALA A 484 2.46 41.96 27.08
C ALA A 484 2.94 41.90 25.62
N LYS A 485 3.36 40.71 25.14
CA LYS A 485 3.79 40.46 23.76
C LYS A 485 2.64 40.12 22.80
N ASN A 486 1.57 39.52 23.32
CA ASN A 486 0.32 39.23 22.60
C ASN A 486 -0.62 40.44 22.64
#